data_AF-A0A2H0J561-F1
#
_entry.id   AF-A0A2H0J561-F1
#
_cell.length_a   1.000
_cell.length_b   1.000
_cell.length_c   1.000
_cell.angle_alpha   90.00
_cell.angle_beta   90.00
_cell.angle_gamma   90.00
#
_symmetry.space_group_name_H-M   'P 1'
#
loop_
_entity.id
_entity.type
_entity.pdbx_description
1 polymer ?
#
loop_
_entity_poly.entity_id
_entity_poly.type
_entity_poly.pdbx_seq_one_letter_code
_entity_poly.pdbx_strand_id
1 'polypeptide(L)'
;MNQPIQSLHSTSVHTPFPLHEKGVVLIVSLIVLVVISMLAVTSLRNVSSSEMISGNVRTTELANQAAEFALRFCEQEVENFKNELSNITINDYSDSPLWSELSNKNKILVNWDGANSADKVNILDGALLNQSNITYATYKRLPECMIEVGEDKSKADASVFKITARGFGPEVSAIDNNRTRPVGTEVWLQSTITIN
;
A
#
# COMPACT_ATOMS: atom_id res chain seq x y z
N MET A 1 -13.47 -103.54 29.40
CA MET A 1 -12.77 -103.04 30.61
C MET A 1 -12.70 -101.53 30.50
N ASN A 2 -13.66 -100.84 31.12
CA ASN A 2 -13.49 -100.13 32.41
C ASN A 2 -12.53 -98.92 32.32
N GLN A 3 -13.09 -97.74 32.01
CA GLN A 3 -13.23 -96.52 32.86
C GLN A 3 -12.00 -96.04 33.71
N PRO A 4 -11.94 -94.77 34.19
CA PRO A 4 -12.01 -93.44 33.53
C PRO A 4 -11.01 -92.40 34.18
N ILE A 5 -11.32 -91.09 34.05
CA ILE A 5 -11.00 -89.92 34.93
C ILE A 5 -9.93 -88.90 34.47
N GLN A 6 -10.46 -87.79 33.93
CA GLN A 6 -10.19 -86.36 34.18
C GLN A 6 -8.84 -85.89 34.76
N SER A 7 -8.25 -84.89 34.10
CA SER A 7 -7.73 -83.69 34.78
C SER A 7 -7.76 -82.47 33.84
N LEU A 8 -8.62 -81.50 34.16
CA LEU A 8 -8.67 -80.16 33.58
C LEU A 8 -7.37 -79.40 33.93
N HIS A 9 -6.55 -79.04 32.95
CA HIS A 9 -5.47 -78.08 33.18
C HIS A 9 -5.99 -76.67 32.89
N SER A 10 -6.04 -75.89 33.97
CA SER A 10 -6.45 -74.49 34.06
C SER A 10 -5.76 -73.59 33.03
N THR A 11 -6.54 -72.86 32.23
CA THR A 11 -6.08 -71.70 31.46
C THR A 11 -5.87 -70.53 32.42
N SER A 12 -4.61 -70.18 32.66
CA SER A 12 -4.22 -68.93 33.31
C SER A 12 -4.51 -67.75 32.38
N VAL A 13 -5.60 -67.03 32.63
CA VAL A 13 -5.85 -65.71 32.04
C VAL A 13 -5.15 -64.68 32.94
N HIS A 14 -4.03 -64.12 32.46
CA HIS A 14 -3.37 -63.02 33.15
C HIS A 14 -4.02 -61.71 32.73
N THR A 15 -4.98 -61.22 33.52
CA THR A 15 -5.48 -59.84 33.40
C THR A 15 -4.52 -58.91 34.15
N PRO A 16 -3.80 -57.98 33.48
CA PRO A 16 -3.00 -57.00 34.19
C PRO A 16 -3.90 -56.03 34.96
N PHE A 17 -3.59 -55.82 36.24
CA PHE A 17 -4.24 -54.86 37.12
C PHE A 17 -4.05 -53.42 36.59
N PRO A 18 -5.09 -52.56 36.57
CA PRO A 18 -4.92 -51.16 36.26
C PRO A 18 -4.14 -50.47 37.40
N LEU A 19 -2.92 -50.05 37.11
CA LEU A 19 -2.12 -49.20 37.99
C LEU A 19 -2.85 -47.86 38.17
N HIS A 20 -3.10 -47.48 39.41
CA HIS A 20 -3.78 -46.24 39.76
C HIS A 20 -2.79 -45.07 39.60
N GLU A 21 -2.74 -44.45 38.42
CA GLU A 21 -1.94 -43.26 38.16
C GLU A 21 -2.53 -42.04 38.88
N LYS A 22 -2.00 -41.70 40.05
CA LYS A 22 -2.42 -40.53 40.83
C LYS A 22 -1.50 -39.33 40.58
N GLY A 23 -2.06 -38.25 40.03
CA GLY A 23 -1.58 -36.87 40.19
C GLY A 23 -0.60 -36.32 39.13
N VAL A 24 0.32 -37.13 38.60
CA VAL A 24 1.39 -36.63 37.71
C VAL A 24 0.88 -36.26 36.31
N VAL A 25 -0.11 -36.99 35.80
CA VAL A 25 -0.68 -36.78 34.46
C VAL A 25 -1.27 -35.38 34.31
N LEU A 26 -1.94 -34.86 35.34
CA LEU A 26 -2.51 -33.52 35.32
C LEU A 26 -1.42 -32.45 35.19
N ILE A 27 -0.33 -32.58 35.96
CA ILE A 27 0.78 -31.61 35.94
C ILE A 27 1.48 -31.62 34.57
N VAL A 28 1.75 -32.81 34.03
CA VAL A 28 2.38 -32.95 32.71
C VAL A 28 1.46 -32.39 31.62
N SER A 29 0.16 -32.67 31.69
CA SER A 29 -0.81 -32.13 30.72
C SER A 29 -0.88 -30.60 30.77
N LEU A 30 -0.78 -30.00 31.96
CA LEU A 30 -0.79 -28.54 32.12
C LEU A 30 0.48 -27.90 31.56
N ILE A 31 1.65 -28.50 31.81
CA ILE A 31 2.92 -28.03 31.23
C ILE A 31 2.86 -28.08 29.70
N VAL A 32 2.42 -29.21 29.13
CA VAL A 32 2.30 -29.37 27.68
C VAL A 32 1.29 -28.37 27.09
N LEU A 33 0.15 -28.15 27.75
CA LEU A 33 -0.86 -27.18 27.32
C LEU A 33 -0.29 -25.76 27.31
N VAL A 34 0.45 -25.37 28.34
CA VAL A 34 1.09 -24.03 28.42
C VAL A 34 2.13 -23.86 27.32
N VAL A 35 2.98 -24.87 27.09
CA VAL A 35 3.99 -24.82 26.02
C VAL A 35 3.32 -24.67 24.64
N ILE A 36 2.31 -25.48 24.34
CA ILE A 36 1.58 -25.40 23.07
C ILE A 36 0.90 -24.03 22.93
N SER A 37 0.31 -23.51 24.02
CA SER A 37 -0.35 -22.20 24.03
C SER A 37 0.63 -21.06 23.77
N MET A 38 1.82 -21.09 24.36
CA MET A 38 2.87 -20.11 24.07
C MET A 38 3.31 -20.15 22.60
N LEU A 39 3.50 -21.34 22.03
CA LEU A 39 3.85 -21.51 20.61
C LEU A 39 2.73 -21.06 19.66
N ALA A 40 1.47 -21.28 20.04
CA ALA A 40 0.32 -20.81 19.27
C ALA A 40 0.24 -19.28 19.26
N VAL A 41 0.41 -18.63 20.41
CA VAL A 41 0.36 -17.16 20.53
C VAL A 41 1.50 -16.49 19.76
N THR A 42 2.72 -17.02 19.81
CA THR A 42 3.84 -16.45 19.04
C THR A 42 3.61 -16.58 17.54
N SER A 43 3.09 -17.72 17.07
CA SER A 43 2.75 -17.93 15.67
C SER A 43 1.67 -16.95 15.18
N LEU A 44 0.61 -16.74 15.96
CA LEU A 44 -0.46 -15.79 15.63
C LEU A 44 0.05 -14.34 15.56
N ARG A 45 0.91 -13.93 16.48
CA ARG A 45 1.52 -12.59 16.46
C ARG A 45 2.36 -12.36 15.21
N ASN A 46 3.13 -13.36 14.80
CA ASN A 46 3.95 -13.27 13.59
C ASN A 46 3.08 -13.14 12.33
N VAL A 47 1.99 -13.91 12.24
CA VAL A 47 1.04 -13.81 11.12
C VAL A 47 0.40 -12.42 11.06
N SER A 48 -0.07 -11.91 12.20
CA SER A 48 -0.66 -10.56 12.27
C SER A 48 0.32 -9.46 11.84
N SER A 49 1.59 -9.55 12.26
CA SER A 49 2.62 -8.61 11.83
C SER A 49 2.90 -8.71 10.32
N SER A 50 2.97 -9.92 9.77
CA SER A 50 3.18 -10.14 8.34
C SER A 50 2.02 -9.59 7.50
N GLU A 51 0.78 -9.71 7.98
CA GLU A 51 -0.40 -9.16 7.32
C GLU A 51 -0.35 -7.63 7.27
N MET A 52 0.00 -6.97 8.37
CA MET A 52 0.15 -5.51 8.42
C MET A 52 1.23 -5.00 7.46
N ILE A 53 2.40 -5.66 7.44
CA ILE A 53 3.49 -5.32 6.51
C ILE A 53 3.04 -5.52 5.06
N SER A 54 2.42 -6.66 4.75
CA SER A 54 1.89 -6.94 3.41
C SER A 54 0.82 -5.93 2.98
N GLY A 55 -0.01 -5.47 3.91
CA GLY A 55 -1.00 -4.42 3.68
C GLY A 55 -0.33 -3.10 3.30
N ASN A 56 0.65 -2.65 4.08
CA ASN A 56 1.38 -1.40 3.80
C ASN A 56 2.20 -1.47 2.50
N VAL A 57 2.82 -2.61 2.21
CA VAL A 57 3.53 -2.83 0.93
C VAL A 57 2.55 -2.71 -0.23
N ARG A 58 1.36 -3.32 -0.13
CA ARG A 58 0.33 -3.23 -1.16
C ARG A 58 -0.17 -1.80 -1.38
N THR A 59 -0.44 -1.03 -0.32
CA THR A 59 -0.90 0.36 -0.48
C THR A 59 0.19 1.24 -1.08
N THR A 60 1.45 1.05 -0.68
CA THR A 60 2.62 1.74 -1.25
C THR A 60 2.80 1.41 -2.72
N GLU A 61 2.65 0.15 -3.09
CA GLU A 61 2.78 -0.29 -4.49
C GLU A 61 1.68 0.30 -5.38
N LEU A 62 0.44 0.34 -4.90
CA LEU A 62 -0.66 1.00 -5.62
C LEU A 62 -0.45 2.52 -5.75
N ALA A 63 0.14 3.16 -4.74
CA ALA A 63 0.51 4.57 -4.80
C ALA A 63 1.66 4.82 -5.80
N ASN A 64 2.67 3.91 -5.88
CA ASN A 64 3.72 3.96 -6.88
C ASN A 64 3.15 3.88 -8.29
N GLN A 65 2.29 2.89 -8.56
CA GLN A 65 1.64 2.74 -9.87
C GLN A 65 0.82 3.98 -10.26
N ALA A 66 0.10 4.57 -9.30
CA ALA A 66 -0.64 5.80 -9.53
C ALA A 66 0.29 7.01 -9.82
N ALA A 67 1.42 7.11 -9.11
CA ALA A 67 2.42 8.15 -9.34
C ALA A 67 3.09 7.99 -10.70
N GLU A 68 3.45 6.77 -11.10
CA GLU A 68 4.02 6.47 -12.41
C GLU A 68 3.04 6.79 -13.53
N PHE A 69 1.76 6.46 -13.35
CA PHE A 69 0.72 6.80 -14.31
C PHE A 69 0.61 8.32 -14.49
N ALA A 70 0.57 9.09 -13.39
CA ALA A 70 0.58 10.55 -13.45
C ALA A 70 1.82 11.12 -14.12
N LEU A 71 2.99 10.56 -13.84
CA LEU A 71 4.24 10.97 -14.46
C LEU A 71 4.19 10.76 -15.98
N ARG A 72 3.81 9.55 -16.43
CA ARG A 72 3.72 9.19 -17.85
C ARG A 72 2.69 10.01 -18.61
N PHE A 73 1.52 10.23 -18.02
CA PHE A 73 0.49 11.06 -18.61
C PHE A 73 1.00 12.48 -18.85
N CYS A 74 1.64 13.08 -17.85
CA CYS A 74 2.13 14.45 -17.97
C CYS A 74 3.35 14.59 -18.88
N GLU A 75 4.21 13.57 -18.97
CA GLU A 75 5.26 13.50 -20.00
C GLU A 75 4.66 13.55 -21.40
N GLN A 76 3.65 12.73 -21.67
CA GLN A 76 2.98 12.67 -22.97
C GLN A 76 2.28 13.99 -23.32
N GLU A 77 1.61 14.63 -22.35
CA GLU A 77 0.96 15.92 -22.57
C GLU A 77 1.96 17.03 -22.87
N VAL A 78 3.13 17.03 -22.22
CA VAL A 78 4.20 17.99 -22.52
C VAL A 78 4.78 17.79 -23.93
N GLU A 79 4.92 16.56 -24.39
CA GLU A 79 5.33 16.28 -25.78
C GLU A 79 4.32 16.82 -26.81
N ASN A 80 3.03 16.79 -26.48
CA ASN A 80 1.95 17.27 -27.34
C ASN A 80 1.68 18.78 -27.22
N PHE A 81 2.21 19.45 -26.19
CA PHE A 81 1.93 20.85 -25.86
C PHE A 81 2.18 21.85 -27.01
N LYS A 82 3.17 21.59 -27.88
CA LYS A 82 3.46 22.46 -29.04
C LYS A 82 2.45 22.32 -30.19
N ASN A 83 1.72 21.21 -30.24
CA ASN A 83 0.92 20.82 -31.41
C ASN A 83 -0.58 20.84 -31.16
N GLU A 84 -1.05 20.84 -29.91
CA GLU A 84 -2.46 20.77 -29.56
C GLU A 84 -2.87 21.74 -28.45
N LEU A 85 -4.16 22.08 -28.38
CA LEU A 85 -4.78 22.78 -27.25
C LEU A 85 -4.92 21.81 -26.07
N SER A 86 -3.81 21.42 -25.46
CA SER A 86 -3.81 20.62 -24.24
C SER A 86 -4.33 21.46 -23.07
N ASN A 87 -5.37 20.99 -22.36
CA ASN A 87 -5.89 21.60 -21.12
C ASN A 87 -4.99 21.32 -19.91
N ILE A 88 -3.67 21.24 -20.12
CA ILE A 88 -2.71 20.98 -19.06
C ILE A 88 -2.09 22.29 -18.60
N THR A 89 -2.00 22.47 -17.28
CA THR A 89 -1.31 23.60 -16.69
C THR A 89 0.18 23.33 -16.66
N ILE A 90 0.93 24.21 -17.32
CA ILE A 90 2.39 24.32 -17.22
C ILE A 90 2.71 25.58 -16.45
N ASN A 91 3.42 25.43 -15.34
CA ASN A 91 3.85 26.55 -14.51
C ASN A 91 5.11 27.17 -15.11
N ASP A 92 5.09 28.49 -15.31
CA ASP A 92 6.28 29.25 -15.69
C ASP A 92 7.29 29.28 -14.52
N TYR A 93 8.57 29.41 -14.84
CA TYR A 93 9.65 29.65 -13.89
C TYR A 93 9.67 31.13 -13.48
N SER A 94 8.51 31.69 -13.09
CA SER A 94 8.43 33.10 -12.70
C SER A 94 8.78 33.36 -11.23
N ASP A 95 9.09 32.31 -10.45
CA ASP A 95 9.52 32.36 -9.04
C ASP A 95 10.44 31.17 -8.70
N SER A 96 10.99 31.13 -7.47
CA SER A 96 11.80 30.01 -6.96
C SER A 96 11.17 28.66 -7.32
N PRO A 97 11.96 27.68 -7.81
CA PRO A 97 11.44 26.43 -8.35
C PRO A 97 10.53 25.70 -7.36
N LEU A 98 9.29 25.38 -7.76
CA LEU A 98 8.27 24.79 -6.89
C LEU A 98 8.68 23.38 -6.45
N TRP A 99 9.40 22.64 -7.30
CA TRP A 99 9.99 21.33 -6.99
C TRP A 99 11.14 21.38 -5.97
N SER A 100 11.92 22.46 -5.92
CA SER A 100 13.13 22.53 -5.07
C SER A 100 12.81 22.60 -3.57
N GLU A 101 11.53 22.81 -3.24
CA GLU A 101 11.03 23.03 -1.89
C GLU A 101 10.08 21.91 -1.42
N LEU A 102 10.12 20.72 -2.03
CA LEU A 102 9.39 19.55 -1.55
C LEU A 102 9.80 19.14 -0.11
N SER A 103 10.94 19.62 0.39
CA SER A 103 11.35 19.47 1.79
C SER A 103 10.72 20.51 2.73
N ASN A 104 10.14 21.59 2.19
CA ASN A 104 9.52 22.66 2.96
C ASN A 104 8.01 22.46 3.04
N LYS A 105 7.54 22.08 4.23
CA LYS A 105 6.12 21.85 4.51
C LYS A 105 5.21 23.02 4.09
N ASN A 106 5.62 24.26 4.30
CA ASN A 106 4.80 25.42 3.95
C ASN A 106 4.65 25.58 2.44
N LYS A 107 5.64 25.14 1.66
CA LYS A 107 5.64 25.24 0.21
C LYS A 107 4.84 24.12 -0.42
N ILE A 108 4.90 22.91 0.13
CA ILE A 108 3.97 21.84 -0.23
C ILE A 108 2.51 22.29 0.00
N LEU A 109 2.25 22.93 1.15
CA LEU A 109 0.92 23.48 1.50
C LEU A 109 0.43 24.65 0.65
N VAL A 110 1.27 25.21 -0.22
CA VAL A 110 0.92 26.34 -1.10
C VAL A 110 0.94 25.92 -2.57
N ASN A 111 1.75 24.93 -2.91
CA ASN A 111 1.96 24.49 -4.28
C ASN A 111 1.11 23.27 -4.64
N TRP A 112 0.90 22.36 -3.68
CA TRP A 112 0.25 21.07 -3.91
C TRP A 112 -1.06 20.90 -3.15
N ASP A 113 -1.04 21.35 -1.90
CA ASP A 113 -2.20 21.39 -1.01
C ASP A 113 -2.64 22.87 -0.87
N GLY A 114 -3.89 23.13 -0.48
CA GLY A 114 -4.45 24.46 -0.30
C GLY A 114 -5.29 24.99 -1.48
N ALA A 115 -6.22 25.90 -1.21
CA ALA A 115 -7.24 26.34 -2.18
C ALA A 115 -6.67 26.88 -3.52
N ASN A 116 -5.51 27.54 -3.49
CA ASN A 116 -4.87 28.13 -4.67
C ASN A 116 -3.92 27.16 -5.41
N SER A 117 -3.77 25.91 -4.94
CA SER A 117 -2.91 24.92 -5.59
C SER A 117 -3.55 24.27 -6.81
N ALA A 118 -4.88 24.38 -6.98
CA ALA A 118 -5.61 23.80 -8.11
C ALA A 118 -5.10 24.32 -9.46
N ASP A 119 -4.68 25.58 -9.52
CA ASP A 119 -4.20 26.20 -10.74
C ASP A 119 -2.76 25.76 -11.10
N LYS A 120 -2.04 25.09 -10.19
CA LYS A 120 -0.64 24.67 -10.39
C LYS A 120 -0.49 23.18 -10.64
N VAL A 121 -1.51 22.40 -10.29
CA VAL A 121 -1.48 20.93 -10.26
C VAL A 121 -2.50 20.39 -11.23
N ASN A 122 -2.06 19.47 -12.08
CA ASN A 122 -2.92 18.72 -12.98
C ASN A 122 -3.43 17.47 -12.27
N ILE A 123 -4.75 17.33 -12.22
CA ILE A 123 -5.43 16.16 -11.68
C ILE A 123 -5.80 15.27 -12.87
N LEU A 124 -5.40 14.00 -12.82
CA LEU A 124 -5.72 13.08 -13.88
C LEU A 124 -7.20 12.70 -13.90
N ASP A 125 -7.72 12.35 -15.07
CA ASP A 125 -9.10 11.91 -15.21
C ASP A 125 -9.33 10.57 -14.48
N GLY A 126 -10.31 10.56 -13.59
CA GLY A 126 -10.73 9.37 -12.86
C GLY A 126 -11.24 8.25 -13.77
N ALA A 127 -11.70 8.56 -14.99
CA ALA A 127 -12.14 7.56 -15.96
C ALA A 127 -10.99 6.67 -16.47
N LEU A 128 -9.74 7.15 -16.42
CA LEU A 128 -8.57 6.39 -16.84
C LEU A 128 -8.09 5.39 -15.77
N LEU A 129 -8.39 5.67 -14.51
CA LEU A 129 -7.88 4.92 -13.35
C LEU A 129 -8.95 4.08 -12.66
N ASN A 130 -10.18 4.57 -12.65
CA ASN A 130 -11.32 3.89 -12.04
C ASN A 130 -12.23 3.34 -13.16
N GLN A 131 -12.58 2.06 -13.07
CA GLN A 131 -13.55 1.48 -13.98
C GLN A 131 -14.93 2.08 -13.72
N SER A 132 -15.53 2.65 -14.77
CA SER A 132 -16.85 3.30 -14.75
C SER A 132 -18.01 2.38 -14.35
N ASN A 133 -17.82 1.06 -14.43
CA ASN A 133 -18.83 0.06 -14.13
C ASN A 133 -18.79 -0.49 -12.69
N ILE A 134 -17.90 0.02 -11.83
CA ILE A 134 -17.76 -0.44 -10.44
C ILE A 134 -18.26 0.65 -9.50
N THR A 135 -19.12 0.28 -8.53
CA THR A 135 -19.70 1.20 -7.53
C THR A 135 -18.66 1.87 -6.63
N TYR A 136 -17.45 1.30 -6.54
CA TYR A 136 -16.36 1.80 -5.70
C TYR A 136 -15.15 2.19 -6.55
N ALA A 137 -14.70 3.43 -6.39
CA ALA A 137 -13.44 3.89 -6.95
C ALA A 137 -12.26 3.13 -6.30
N THR A 138 -11.33 2.65 -7.12
CA THR A 138 -10.08 2.05 -6.64
C THR A 138 -9.20 3.13 -6.00
N TYR A 139 -9.12 4.29 -6.64
CA TYR A 139 -8.45 5.47 -6.13
C TYR A 139 -9.48 6.53 -5.79
N LYS A 140 -9.71 6.78 -4.50
CA LYS A 140 -10.59 7.86 -4.03
C LYS A 140 -9.96 9.23 -4.31
N ARG A 141 -8.66 9.35 -4.06
CA ARG A 141 -7.85 10.48 -4.48
C ARG A 141 -7.13 10.13 -5.75
N LEU A 142 -7.37 10.91 -6.80
CA LEU A 142 -6.70 10.75 -8.07
C LEU A 142 -5.25 11.21 -7.96
N PRO A 143 -4.31 10.58 -8.68
CA PRO A 143 -2.93 11.03 -8.70
C PRO A 143 -2.83 12.37 -9.43
N GLU A 144 -1.78 13.08 -9.10
CA GLU A 144 -1.61 14.48 -9.47
C GLU A 144 -0.20 14.68 -10.03
N CYS A 145 -0.04 15.61 -10.97
CA CYS A 145 1.27 16.02 -11.44
C CYS A 145 1.38 17.55 -11.50
N MET A 146 2.60 18.03 -11.39
CA MET A 146 2.97 19.42 -11.56
C MET A 146 4.04 19.48 -12.63
N ILE A 147 3.82 20.32 -13.64
CA ILE A 147 4.78 20.56 -14.70
C ILE A 147 5.31 21.97 -14.52
N GLU A 148 6.62 22.08 -14.57
CA GLU A 148 7.35 23.35 -14.50
C GLU A 148 8.31 23.42 -15.67
N VAL A 149 8.47 24.60 -16.24
CA VAL A 149 9.56 24.88 -17.18
C VAL A 149 10.89 24.90 -16.42
N GLY A 150 11.96 24.46 -17.09
CA GLY A 150 13.30 24.35 -16.53
C GLY A 150 14.01 25.70 -16.40
N GLU A 151 15.19 25.83 -16.99
CA GLU A 151 15.98 27.08 -16.92
C GLU A 151 15.35 28.23 -17.72
N ASP A 152 14.47 27.91 -18.66
CA ASP A 152 13.76 28.87 -19.49
C ASP A 152 12.63 29.54 -18.68
N LYS A 153 12.61 30.87 -18.67
CA LYS A 153 11.64 31.66 -17.86
C LYS A 153 10.20 31.65 -18.41
N SER A 154 9.97 31.05 -19.57
CA SER A 154 8.71 31.12 -20.31
C SER A 154 8.40 29.77 -20.95
N LYS A 155 7.15 29.30 -20.79
CA LYS A 155 6.60 28.11 -21.45
C LYS A 155 6.62 28.14 -22.97
N ALA A 156 6.64 29.31 -23.59
CA ALA A 156 6.64 29.43 -25.04
C ALA A 156 7.98 28.99 -25.67
N ASP A 157 9.09 29.19 -24.94
CA ASP A 157 10.45 28.92 -25.40
C ASP A 157 11.08 27.73 -24.67
N ALA A 158 10.35 27.13 -23.72
CA ALA A 158 10.86 26.08 -22.86
C ALA A 158 11.22 24.82 -23.67
N SER A 159 12.47 24.41 -23.54
CA SER A 159 12.97 23.14 -24.07
C SER A 159 13.05 22.07 -22.98
N VAL A 160 13.23 22.48 -21.73
CA VAL A 160 13.35 21.58 -20.58
C VAL A 160 12.13 21.71 -19.69
N PHE A 161 11.55 20.57 -19.29
CA PHE A 161 10.42 20.49 -18.39
C PHE A 161 10.76 19.59 -17.21
N LYS A 162 10.43 20.06 -16.01
CA LYS A 162 10.48 19.27 -14.79
C LYS A 162 9.06 18.86 -14.43
N ILE A 163 8.87 17.56 -14.30
CA ILE A 163 7.57 16.97 -14.01
C ILE A 163 7.70 16.29 -12.66
N THR A 164 6.93 16.76 -11.69
CA THR A 164 6.79 16.11 -10.40
C THR A 164 5.43 15.44 -10.37
N ALA A 165 5.35 14.17 -10.01
CA ALA A 165 4.11 13.44 -9.89
C ALA A 165 3.96 12.92 -8.46
N ARG A 166 2.73 12.88 -7.97
CA ARG A 166 2.39 12.22 -6.72
C ARG A 166 1.21 11.28 -6.88
N GLY A 167 1.38 10.09 -6.33
CA GLY A 167 0.38 9.05 -6.29
C GLY A 167 -0.09 8.79 -4.87
N PHE A 168 -1.31 8.29 -4.75
CA PHE A 168 -1.98 8.07 -3.47
C PHE A 168 -2.44 6.62 -3.34
N GLY A 169 -2.35 6.11 -2.12
CA GLY A 169 -2.94 4.82 -1.79
C GLY A 169 -4.49 4.86 -1.87
N PRO A 170 -5.17 3.72 -2.10
CA PRO A 170 -6.64 3.63 -2.12
C PRO A 170 -7.35 4.16 -0.87
N GLU A 171 -6.65 4.18 0.26
CA GLU A 171 -7.15 4.63 1.55
C GLU A 171 -7.19 6.16 1.70
N VAL A 172 -6.41 6.89 0.90
CA VAL A 172 -6.34 8.36 0.95
C VAL A 172 -7.69 8.93 0.51
N SER A 173 -8.24 9.83 1.32
CA SER A 173 -9.53 10.46 1.03
C SER A 173 -9.48 11.31 -0.24
N ALA A 174 -10.59 11.34 -0.97
CA ALA A 174 -10.78 12.24 -2.10
C ALA A 174 -10.48 13.69 -1.70
N ILE A 175 -10.16 14.51 -2.71
CA ILE A 175 -9.86 15.91 -2.49
C ILE A 175 -11.09 16.66 -1.95
N ASP A 176 -10.89 17.50 -0.95
CA ASP A 176 -11.90 18.40 -0.41
C ASP A 176 -11.82 19.78 -1.10
N ASN A 177 -12.83 20.62 -0.89
CA ASN A 177 -12.88 21.97 -1.49
C ASN A 177 -11.70 22.87 -1.08
N ASN A 178 -11.09 22.59 0.09
CA ASN A 178 -9.96 23.33 0.61
C ASN A 178 -8.61 22.77 0.16
N ARG A 179 -8.60 21.66 -0.60
CA ARG A 179 -7.43 20.88 -0.98
C ARG A 179 -6.50 20.61 0.21
N THR A 180 -7.07 20.24 1.35
CA THR A 180 -6.34 19.94 2.59
C THR A 180 -5.31 18.84 2.33
N ARG A 181 -4.18 18.94 3.03
CA ARG A 181 -3.09 17.97 2.94
C ARG A 181 -3.61 16.53 3.09
N PRO A 182 -3.28 15.62 2.16
CA PRO A 182 -3.71 14.23 2.23
C PRO A 182 -3.13 13.53 3.46
N VAL A 183 -3.89 12.57 3.99
CA VAL A 183 -3.49 11.69 5.09
C VAL A 183 -3.55 10.26 4.58
N GLY A 184 -2.43 9.55 4.66
CA GLY A 184 -2.28 8.18 4.18
C GLY A 184 -0.99 8.01 3.36
N THR A 185 -0.95 6.97 2.53
CA THR A 185 0.18 6.67 1.66
C THR A 185 0.25 7.68 0.52
N GLU A 186 1.37 8.39 0.43
CA GLU A 186 1.70 9.35 -0.62
C GLU A 186 3.09 9.01 -1.16
N VAL A 187 3.22 8.87 -2.47
CA VAL A 187 4.47 8.61 -3.18
C VAL A 187 4.76 9.78 -4.11
N TRP A 188 6.03 10.19 -4.17
CA TRP A 188 6.50 11.28 -5.03
C TRP A 188 7.52 10.76 -6.04
N LEU A 189 7.34 11.11 -7.30
CA LEU A 189 8.26 10.84 -8.40
C LEU A 189 8.60 12.14 -9.12
N GLN A 190 9.79 12.21 -9.70
CA GLN A 190 10.21 13.37 -10.48
C GLN A 190 10.94 12.92 -11.74
N SER A 191 10.61 13.56 -12.86
CA SER A 191 11.25 13.39 -14.16
C SER A 191 11.69 14.76 -14.68
N THR A 192 12.68 14.75 -15.57
CA THR A 192 13.07 15.93 -16.33
C THR A 192 13.19 15.50 -17.78
N ILE A 193 12.40 16.12 -18.64
CA ILE A 193 12.37 15.83 -20.07
C ILE A 193 12.82 17.05 -20.84
N THR A 194 13.42 16.81 -22.01
CA THR A 194 13.83 17.86 -22.94
C THR A 194 13.15 17.60 -24.26
N ILE A 195 12.38 18.58 -24.75
CA ILE A 195 11.74 18.56 -26.05
C ILE A 195 12.50 19.50 -26.98
N ASN A 196 12.86 19.00 -28.16
CA ASN A 196 13.49 19.80 -29.21
C ASN A 196 12.40 20.38 -30.13
#